data_AF-A0A8X6GVZ9-F1
#
_entry.id   AF-A0A8X6GVZ9-F1
#
_cell.length_a   1.000
_cell.length_b   1.000
_cell.length_c   1.000
_cell.angle_alpha   90.00
_cell.angle_beta   90.00
_cell.angle_gamma   90.00
#
_symmetry.space_group_name_H-M   'P 1'
#
loop_
_entity.id
_entity.type
_entity.pdbx_description
1 polymer ?
#
loop_
_entity_poly.entity_id
_entity_poly.type
_entity_poly.pdbx_seq_one_letter_code
_entity_poly.pdbx_strand_id
1 'polypeptide(L)'
;MAFYGEEGLKYTFVNNTFTAKKPIPIAKEYDDYANNLIQMGKKLNFCVANEYRDGFDKIGLHRDNEKDLNLLYPVVSFSFGATRDIIFKRKDHENASIPLKNGSVLIMYPLSYK
;
A
#
# COMPACT_ATOMS: atom_id res chain seq x y z
N MET A 1 5.83 1.96 -11.32
CA MET A 1 5.32 2.50 -10.05
C MET A 1 5.18 4.01 -10.18
N ALA A 2 4.13 4.58 -9.61
CA ALA A 2 3.96 6.02 -9.47
C ALA A 2 3.69 6.36 -8.01
N PHE A 3 4.16 7.52 -7.57
CA PHE A 3 4.13 7.95 -6.17
C PHE A 3 3.32 9.25 -6.07
N TYR A 4 2.29 9.25 -5.23
CA TYR A 4 1.41 10.37 -5.02
C TYR A 4 1.34 10.72 -3.54
N GLY A 5 1.25 12.01 -3.23
CA GLY A 5 1.16 12.49 -1.86
C GLY A 5 1.31 13.99 -1.79
N GLU A 6 1.45 14.53 -0.58
CA GLU A 6 1.75 15.94 -0.40
C GLU A 6 3.02 16.35 -1.18
N GLU A 7 2.99 17.54 -1.77
CA GLU A 7 4.08 18.01 -2.63
C GLU A 7 5.39 18.10 -1.85
N GLY A 8 6.44 17.48 -2.38
CA GLY A 8 7.77 17.43 -1.74
C GLY A 8 7.95 16.28 -0.75
N LEU A 9 6.91 15.48 -0.47
CA LEU A 9 7.04 14.29 0.36
C LEU A 9 7.94 13.26 -0.33
N LYS A 10 8.85 12.65 0.43
CA LYS A 10 9.79 11.65 -0.06
C LYS A 10 9.45 10.30 0.55
N TYR A 11 9.55 9.26 -0.26
CA TYR A 11 9.37 7.88 0.17
C TYR A 11 10.53 7.03 -0.33
N THR A 12 11.13 6.23 0.54
CA THR A 12 12.30 5.43 0.20
C THR A 12 11.94 3.96 0.10
N PHE A 13 11.82 3.44 -1.11
CA PHE A 13 11.57 2.01 -1.35
C PHE A 13 12.85 1.30 -1.79
N VAL A 14 13.27 0.28 -1.04
CA VAL A 14 14.41 -0.61 -1.36
C VAL A 14 15.61 0.16 -1.94
N ASN A 15 16.12 1.11 -1.15
CA ASN A 15 17.27 2.00 -1.43
C ASN A 15 17.08 3.11 -2.47
N ASN A 16 15.87 3.29 -3.01
CA ASN A 16 15.57 4.39 -3.92
C ASN A 16 14.60 5.37 -3.27
N THR A 17 14.96 6.64 -3.22
CA THR A 17 14.08 7.71 -2.72
C THR A 17 13.32 8.34 -3.89
N PHE A 18 12.00 8.30 -3.82
CA PHE A 18 11.10 8.87 -4.79
C PHE A 18 10.42 10.11 -4.22
N THR A 19 10.24 11.13 -5.06
CA THR A 19 9.49 12.34 -4.69
C THR A 19 8.05 12.19 -5.15
N ALA A 20 7.11 12.43 -4.23
CA ALA A 20 5.69 12.35 -4.52
C ALA A 20 5.27 13.40 -5.54
N LYS A 21 4.42 13.00 -6.48
CA LYS A 21 3.64 13.92 -7.29
C LYS A 21 2.38 14.32 -6.53
N LYS A 22 1.84 15.50 -6.82
CA LYS A 22 0.51 15.89 -6.31
C LYS A 22 -0.54 14.84 -6.70
N PRO A 23 -1.46 14.43 -5.81
CA PRO A 23 -2.49 13.46 -6.14
C PRO A 23 -3.38 13.97 -7.27
N ILE A 24 -3.60 13.13 -8.26
CA ILE A 24 -4.62 13.35 -9.29
C ILE A 24 -6.02 13.11 -8.69
N PRO A 25 -7.11 13.63 -9.29
CA PRO A 25 -8.45 13.57 -8.69
C PRO A 25 -8.87 12.18 -8.23
N ILE A 26 -8.65 11.15 -9.06
CA ILE A 26 -8.99 9.77 -8.71
C ILE A 26 -8.17 9.23 -7.53
N ALA A 27 -6.88 9.59 -7.41
CA ALA A 27 -6.07 9.19 -6.27
C ALA A 27 -6.60 9.83 -4.98
N LYS A 28 -7.00 11.10 -5.05
CA LYS A 28 -7.60 11.80 -3.93
C LYS A 28 -8.93 11.18 -3.48
N GLU A 29 -9.77 10.73 -4.42
CA GLU A 29 -11.02 10.04 -4.09
C GLU A 29 -10.77 8.75 -3.29
N TYR A 30 -9.78 7.95 -3.69
CA TYR A 30 -9.41 6.74 -2.96
C TYR A 30 -8.70 7.02 -1.64
N ASP A 31 -7.91 8.10 -1.54
CA ASP A 31 -7.34 8.54 -0.26
C ASP A 31 -8.46 8.91 0.72
N ASP A 32 -9.45 9.70 0.28
CA ASP A 32 -10.60 10.08 1.10
C ASP A 32 -11.44 8.82 1.48
N TYR A 33 -11.62 7.87 0.55
CA TYR A 33 -12.30 6.61 0.85
C TYR A 33 -11.55 5.76 1.87
N ALA A 34 -10.23 5.62 1.73
CA ALA A 34 -9.39 4.90 2.68
C ALA A 34 -9.47 5.52 4.08
N ASN A 35 -9.40 6.85 4.17
CA ASN A 35 -9.52 7.58 5.43
C ASN A 35 -10.89 7.35 6.10
N ASN A 36 -11.97 7.30 5.32
CA ASN A 36 -13.31 6.98 5.82
C ASN A 36 -13.45 5.53 6.27
N LEU A 37 -12.75 4.58 5.64
CA LEU A 37 -12.75 3.16 6.04
C LEU A 37 -12.05 2.94 7.38
N ILE A 38 -10.89 3.58 7.59
CA ILE A 38 -10.08 3.34 8.81
C ILE A 38 -10.50 4.20 10.01
N GLN A 39 -11.19 5.32 9.77
CA GLN A 39 -11.69 6.26 10.81
C GLN A 39 -10.64 6.64 11.86
N MET A 40 -9.42 6.95 11.42
CA MET A 40 -8.30 7.31 12.30
C MET A 40 -8.16 8.83 12.44
N GLY A 41 -7.53 9.27 13.54
CA GLY A 41 -7.41 10.69 13.87
C GLY A 41 -6.49 11.51 12.95
N LYS A 42 -5.59 10.86 12.20
CA LYS A 42 -4.82 11.49 11.11
C LYS A 42 -5.15 10.82 9.78
N LYS A 43 -4.91 11.57 8.70
CA LYS A 43 -5.14 11.07 7.34
C LYS A 43 -3.92 10.35 6.79
N LEU A 44 -4.16 9.31 5.99
CA LEU A 44 -3.20 8.82 5.03
C LEU A 44 -2.85 9.96 4.06
N ASN A 45 -1.56 10.12 3.76
CA ASN A 45 -1.02 11.26 3.02
C ASN A 45 -0.13 10.87 1.84
N PHE A 46 -0.02 9.57 1.56
CA PHE A 46 0.85 9.04 0.53
C PHE A 46 0.29 7.74 -0.06
N CYS A 47 0.45 7.57 -1.36
CA CYS A 47 -0.03 6.44 -2.14
C CYS A 47 1.03 6.00 -3.16
N VAL A 48 1.24 4.70 -3.25
CA VAL A 48 2.06 4.05 -4.29
C VAL A 48 1.14 3.30 -5.23
N ALA A 49 1.14 3.70 -6.51
CA ALA A 49 0.42 3.01 -7.56
C ALA A 49 1.35 1.99 -8.24
N ASN A 50 0.97 0.72 -8.18
CA ASN A 50 1.64 -0.39 -8.83
C ASN A 50 0.82 -0.87 -10.03
N GLU A 51 1.45 -0.93 -11.20
CA GLU A 51 0.88 -1.51 -12.41
C GLU A 51 1.65 -2.80 -12.71
N TYR A 52 0.92 -3.91 -12.83
CA TYR A 52 1.46 -5.20 -13.24
C TYR A 52 0.81 -5.53 -14.59
N ARG A 53 1.59 -5.46 -15.67
CA ARG A 53 1.08 -5.54 -17.05
C ARG A 53 0.56 -6.94 -17.38
N ASP A 54 1.16 -7.94 -16.75
CA ASP A 54 0.85 -9.35 -16.92
C ASP A 54 1.20 -10.15 -15.65
N GLY A 55 1.11 -11.48 -15.73
CA GLY A 55 1.46 -12.40 -14.64
C GLY A 55 2.96 -12.54 -14.36
N PHE A 56 3.84 -11.95 -15.18
CA PHE A 56 5.29 -11.99 -15.00
C PHE A 56 5.81 -10.83 -14.16
N ASP A 57 5.20 -9.65 -14.28
CA ASP A 57 5.48 -8.51 -13.40
C ASP A 57 5.13 -8.89 -11.95
N LYS A 58 6.08 -8.78 -11.02
CA LYS A 58 5.88 -9.13 -9.60
C LYS A 58 6.75 -8.28 -8.69
N ILE A 59 6.27 -8.08 -7.47
CA ILE A 59 7.08 -7.54 -6.38
C ILE A 59 7.56 -8.72 -5.52
N GLY A 60 8.86 -8.77 -5.24
CA GLY A 60 9.44 -9.81 -4.38
C GLY A 60 8.91 -9.71 -2.95
N LEU A 61 9.13 -10.75 -2.14
CA LEU A 61 8.81 -10.70 -0.71
C LEU A 61 9.57 -9.54 -0.05
N HIS A 62 8.81 -8.64 0.57
CA HIS A 62 9.33 -7.48 1.29
C HIS A 62 8.43 -7.19 2.50
N ARG A 63 8.82 -6.20 3.29
CA ARG A 63 8.00 -5.61 4.34
C ARG A 63 8.05 -4.11 4.15
N ASP A 64 6.92 -3.45 4.29
CA ASP A 64 6.84 -1.99 4.36
C ASP A 64 7.34 -1.58 5.75
N ASN A 65 8.65 -1.36 5.87
CA ASN A 65 9.32 -1.00 7.12
C ASN A 65 10.21 0.24 6.97
N GLU A 66 9.85 1.10 6.02
CA GLU A 66 10.53 2.34 5.77
C GLU A 66 10.46 3.24 7.00
N LYS A 67 11.56 3.93 7.31
CA LYS A 67 11.68 4.81 8.48
C LYS A 67 10.66 5.95 8.48
N ASP A 68 10.17 6.30 7.30
CA ASP A 68 9.26 7.42 7.08
C ASP A 68 7.78 7.03 7.32
N LEU A 69 7.49 5.74 7.59
CA LEU A 69 6.15 5.25 7.87
C LEU A 69 5.79 5.37 9.36
N ASN A 70 4.57 5.84 9.62
CA ASN A 70 3.99 5.80 10.95
C ASN A 70 3.48 4.39 11.27
N LEU A 71 4.21 3.66 12.10
CA LEU A 71 3.90 2.27 12.48
C LEU A 71 2.62 2.09 13.31
N LEU A 72 1.88 3.16 13.61
CA LEU A 72 0.55 3.08 14.23
C LEU A 72 -0.59 3.11 13.22
N TYR A 73 -0.30 3.38 11.94
CA TYR A 73 -1.31 3.50 10.88
C TYR A 73 -1.28 2.27 9.97
N PRO A 74 -2.44 1.80 9.48
CA PRO A 74 -2.52 0.70 8.55
C PRO A 74 -2.05 1.12 7.15
N VAL A 75 -1.69 0.11 6.35
CA VAL A 75 -1.62 0.26 4.89
C VAL A 75 -2.98 -0.16 4.31
N VAL A 76 -3.55 0.68 3.45
CA VAL A 76 -4.80 0.39 2.73
C VAL A 76 -4.48 0.18 1.25
N SER A 77 -4.72 -1.03 0.75
CA SER A 77 -4.44 -1.42 -0.62
C SER A 77 -5.74 -1.64 -1.39
N PHE A 78 -5.92 -0.89 -2.48
CA PHE A 78 -6.99 -1.11 -3.44
C PHE A 78 -6.45 -1.84 -4.67
N SER A 79 -7.19 -2.83 -5.16
CA SER A 79 -6.80 -3.63 -6.32
C SER A 79 -7.82 -3.53 -7.44
N PHE A 80 -7.35 -3.31 -8.66
CA PHE A 80 -8.18 -3.16 -9.87
C PHE A 80 -7.66 -4.05 -11.00
N GLY A 81 -8.56 -4.51 -11.86
CA GLY A 81 -8.21 -5.35 -13.01
C GLY A 81 -8.12 -6.84 -12.67
N ALA A 82 -7.11 -7.52 -13.24
CA ALA A 82 -6.95 -8.96 -13.09
C ALA A 82 -6.72 -9.38 -11.62
N THR A 83 -7.28 -10.52 -11.22
CA THR A 83 -7.08 -11.04 -9.85
C THR A 83 -5.64 -11.49 -9.64
N ARG A 84 -5.07 -11.14 -8.49
CA ARG A 84 -3.69 -11.48 -8.12
C ARG A 84 -3.61 -11.92 -6.67
N ASP A 85 -2.85 -12.96 -6.41
CA ASP A 85 -2.61 -13.43 -5.05
C ASP A 85 -1.56 -12.55 -4.36
N ILE A 86 -1.90 -12.02 -3.19
CA ILE A 86 -0.91 -11.50 -2.24
C ILE A 86 -0.53 -12.61 -1.28
N ILE A 87 0.78 -12.82 -1.11
CA ILE A 87 1.32 -13.92 -0.29
C ILE A 87 1.98 -13.34 0.95
N PHE A 88 1.46 -13.72 2.11
CA PHE A 88 2.04 -13.42 3.41
C PHE A 88 2.92 -14.56 3.87
N LYS A 89 4.18 -14.25 4.18
CA LYS A 89 5.17 -15.21 4.69
C LYS A 89 5.60 -14.83 6.10
N ARG A 90 5.47 -15.76 7.03
CA ARG A 90 6.01 -15.66 8.40
C ARG A 90 7.03 -16.77 8.62
N LYS A 91 8.10 -16.46 9.36
CA LYS A 91 9.10 -17.47 9.72
C LYS A 91 8.42 -18.57 10.54
N ASP A 92 8.74 -19.83 10.28
CA ASP A 92 8.24 -20.99 11.02
C ASP A 92 6.71 -21.23 10.92
N HIS A 93 6.07 -20.68 9.88
CA HIS A 93 4.65 -20.89 9.59
C HIS A 93 4.40 -21.09 8.09
N GLU A 94 3.28 -21.72 7.75
CA GLU A 94 2.81 -21.82 6.37
C GLU A 94 2.49 -20.44 5.78
N ASN A 95 2.66 -20.31 4.46
CA ASN A 95 2.30 -19.10 3.76
C ASN A 95 0.78 -18.95 3.73
N ALA A 96 0.29 -17.74 3.97
CA ALA A 96 -1.10 -17.39 3.69
C ALA A 96 -1.19 -16.68 2.34
N SER A 97 -2.18 -17.04 1.52
CA SER A 97 -2.45 -16.39 0.24
C SER A 97 -3.86 -15.80 0.25
N ILE A 98 -4.00 -14.58 -0.25
CA ILE A 98 -5.31 -13.91 -0.40
C ILE A 98 -5.46 -13.46 -1.85
N PRO A 99 -6.50 -13.89 -2.58
CA PRO A 99 -6.77 -13.41 -3.93
C PRO A 99 -7.33 -11.98 -3.88
N LEU A 100 -6.58 -11.02 -4.39
CA LEU A 100 -7.01 -9.63 -4.56
C LEU A 100 -7.78 -9.49 -5.87
N LYS A 101 -9.11 -9.45 -5.77
CA LYS A 101 -10.03 -9.33 -6.90
C LYS A 101 -10.18 -7.88 -7.34
N ASN A 102 -10.72 -7.67 -8.54
CA ASN A 102 -11.09 -6.33 -9.01
C ASN A 102 -12.02 -5.62 -8.01
N GLY A 103 -11.68 -4.40 -7.63
CA GLY A 103 -12.43 -3.58 -6.67
C GLY A 103 -12.28 -4.01 -5.21
N SER A 104 -11.39 -4.96 -4.92
CA SER A 104 -11.13 -5.37 -3.53
C SER A 104 -10.30 -4.33 -2.79
N VAL A 105 -10.53 -4.26 -1.48
CA VAL A 105 -9.70 -3.50 -0.54
C VAL A 105 -9.12 -4.45 0.49
N LEU A 106 -7.82 -4.33 0.74
CA LEU A 106 -7.10 -5.03 1.79
C LEU A 106 -6.53 -4.00 2.76
N ILE A 107 -6.90 -4.09 4.03
CA ILE A 107 -6.39 -3.22 5.09
C ILE A 107 -5.43 -4.04 5.95
N MET A 108 -4.18 -3.63 6.01
CA MET A 108 -3.12 -4.28 6.78
C MET A 108 -2.79 -3.41 7.98
N TYR A 109 -3.35 -3.76 9.14
CA TYR A 109 -3.04 -3.06 10.38
C TYR A 109 -1.62 -3.41 10.86
N PRO A 110 -0.91 -2.45 11.46
CA PRO A 110 0.34 -2.75 12.14
C PRO A 110 0.06 -3.77 13.25
N LEU A 111 1.10 -4.52 13.62
CA LEU A 111 1.02 -5.35 14.82
C LEU A 111 0.70 -4.42 15.98
N SER A 112 -0.48 -4.57 16.56
CA SER A 112 -0.83 -3.91 17.82
C SER A 112 0.19 -4.38 18.85
N TYR A 113 1.11 -3.49 19.24
CA TYR A 113 1.96 -3.69 20.41
C TYR A 113 1.01 -3.92 21.59
N LYS A 114 1.06 -5.13 22.16
CA LYS A 114 0.57 -5.37 23.52
C LYS A 114 1.54 -4.74 24.50
#